data_AF-A0AAN5YD65-F1
#
_entry.id   AF-A0AAN5YD65-F1
#
_cell.length_a   1.000
_cell.length_b   1.000
_cell.length_c   1.000
_cell.angle_alpha   90.00
_cell.angle_beta   90.00
_cell.angle_gamma   90.00
#
_symmetry.space_group_name_H-M   'P 1'
#
loop_
_entity.id
_entity.type
_entity.pdbx_description
1 polymer ?
#
loop_
_entity_poly.entity_id
_entity_poly.type
_entity_poly.pdbx_seq_one_letter_code
_entity_poly.pdbx_strand_id
1 'polypeptide(L)' 'MIWVFFVAALLLLITSNYMYKKEQKRIYIVFGVLAVVLLIFFMAFFVLYNMQGA' A
#
# COMPACT_ATOMS: atom_id res chain seq x y z
N MET A 1 -3.84 -12.05 -7.48
CA MET A 1 -2.59 -11.51 -6.90
C MET A 1 -2.22 -10.11 -7.37
N ILE A 2 -2.27 -9.79 -8.67
CA ILE A 2 -1.91 -8.45 -9.22
C ILE A 2 -2.85 -7.31 -8.75
N TRP A 3 -4.08 -7.63 -8.35
CA TRP A 3 -5.15 -6.68 -8.05
C TRP A 3 -4.85 -5.74 -6.87
N VAL A 4 -4.13 -6.21 -5.85
CA VAL A 4 -3.76 -5.41 -4.67
C VAL A 4 -2.77 -4.30 -5.02
N PHE A 5 -1.84 -4.58 -5.94
CA PHE A 5 -0.89 -3.58 -6.45
C PHE A 5 -1.59 -2.50 -7.26
N PHE A 6 -2.60 -2.86 -8.07
CA PHE A 6 -3.41 -1.89 -8.81
C PHE A 6 -4.17 -0.95 -7.88
N VAL A 7 -4.75 -1.47 -6.79
CA VAL A 7 -5.48 -0.65 -5.79
C VAL A 7 -4.52 0.28 -5.04
N ALA A 8 -3.35 -0.20 -4.63
CA ALA A 8 -2.35 0.63 -3.96
C ALA A 8 -1.79 1.73 -4.89
N ALA A 9 -1.54 1.41 -6.17
CA ALA A 9 -1.07 2.37 -7.17
C ALA A 9 -2.13 3.45 -7.47
N LEU A 10 -3.41 3.07 -7.57
CA LEU A 10 -4.52 4.02 -7.74
C LEU A 10 -4.68 4.95 -6.53
N LEU A 11 -4.58 4.42 -5.30
CA LEU A 11 -4.62 5.24 -4.09
C LEU A 11 -3.46 6.24 -4.03
N LEU A 12 -2.25 5.83 -4.41
CA LEU A 12 -1.09 6.71 -4.50
C LEU A 12 -1.26 7.77 -5.61
N LEU A 13 -1.79 7.39 -6.78
CA LEU A 13 -2.05 8.30 -7.91
C LEU A 13 -3.09 9.36 -7.57
N ILE A 14 -4.23 8.95 -7.00
CA ILE A 14 -5.30 9.85 -6.58
C ILE A 14 -4.75 10.81 -5.52
N THR A 15 -4.06 10.29 -4.51
CA THR A 15 -3.54 11.12 -3.40
C THR A 15 -2.42 12.07 -3.84
N SER A 16 -1.57 11.66 -4.79
CA SER A 16 -0.54 12.50 -5.41
C SER A 16 -1.14 13.72 -6.13
N ASN A 17 -2.30 13.56 -6.78
CA ASN A 17 -2.98 14.67 -7.45
C ASN A 17 -3.54 15.73 -6.48
N TYR A 18 -3.73 15.39 -5.19
CA TYR A 18 -4.19 16.31 -4.14
C TYR A 18 -3.04 16.96 -3.34
N MET A 19 -1.78 16.75 -3.74
CA MET A 19 -0.55 17.18 -3.05
C MET A 19 -0.27 18.69 -3.09
N TYR A 20 -1.28 19.54 -3.26
CA TYR A 20 -1.11 21.01 -3.35
C TYR A 20 -1.25 21.75 -2.00
N LYS A 21 -1.65 21.08 -0.91
CA LYS A 21 -1.73 21.71 0.44
C LYS A 21 -0.81 21.03 1.46
N LYS A 22 -0.08 21.83 2.25
CA LYS A 22 0.90 21.37 3.28
C LYS A 22 0.33 20.30 4.22
N GLU A 23 -0.95 20.40 4.61
CA GLU A 23 -1.60 19.43 5.50
C GLU A 23 -1.79 18.05 4.86
N GLN A 24 -2.06 18.00 3.55
CA GLN A 24 -2.26 16.74 2.82
C GLN A 24 -0.95 15.99 2.60
N LYS A 25 0.19 16.68 2.63
CA LYS A 25 1.52 16.06 2.55
C LYS A 25 1.80 15.12 3.72
N ARG A 26 1.30 15.46 4.92
CA ARG A 26 1.43 14.61 6.11
C ARG A 26 0.53 13.38 6.01
N ILE A 27 -0.70 13.56 5.51
CA ILE A 27 -1.64 12.46 5.25
C ILE A 27 -1.07 11.51 4.20
N TYR A 28 -0.45 12.02 3.13
CA TYR A 28 0.23 11.21 2.11
C TYR A 28 1.32 10.32 2.69
N ILE A 29 2.19 10.87 3.55
CA ILE A 29 3.26 10.08 4.19
C ILE A 29 2.65 8.98 5.07
N VAL A 30 1.63 9.30 5.86
CA VAL A 30 0.95 8.33 6.73
C VAL A 30 0.27 7.23 5.92
N PHE A 31 -0.45 7.58 4.85
CA PHE A 31 -1.10 6.60 3.96
C PHE A 31 -0.08 5.76 3.18
N GLY A 32 1.02 6.36 2.72
CA GLY A 32 2.11 5.65 2.07
C GLY A 32 2.76 4.65 3.01
N VAL A 33 3.03 5.03 4.26
CA VAL A 33 3.57 4.12 5.28
C VAL A 33 2.57 2.99 5.58
N LEU A 34 1.27 3.30 5.73
CA LEU A 34 0.22 2.28 5.91
C LEU A 34 0.17 1.28 4.73
N ALA A 35 0.30 1.77 3.50
CA ALA A 35 0.32 0.92 2.31
C ALA A 35 1.54 -0.01 2.28
N VAL A 36 2.73 0.50 2.67
CA VAL A 36 3.96 -0.31 2.76
C VAL A 36 3.82 -1.38 3.85
N VAL A 37 3.29 -1.03 5.03
CA VAL A 37 3.06 -1.99 6.12
C VAL A 37 2.10 -3.09 5.68
N LEU A 38 0.99 -2.74 5.01
CA LEU A 38 0.05 -3.72 4.46
C LEU A 38 0.71 -4.63 3.43
N LEU A 39 1.53 -4.07 2.53
CA LEU A 39 2.27 -4.85 1.54
C LEU A 39 3.19 -5.89 2.18
N ILE A 40 3.96 -5.49 3.19
CA ILE A 40 4.84 -6.41 3.94
C ILE A 40 4.02 -7.49 4.65
N PHE A 41 2.90 -7.12 5.26
CA PHE A 41 2.01 -8.05 5.94
C PHE A 41 1.42 -9.09 4.97
N PHE A 42 0.91 -8.65 3.81
CA PHE A 42 0.40 -9.55 2.78
C PHE A 42 1.51 -10.44 2.19
N MET A 43 2.71 -9.91 2.01
CA MET A 43 3.85 -10.67 1.50
C MET A 43 4.28 -11.76 2.49
N ALA A 44 4.36 -11.44 3.79
CA ALA A 44 4.66 -12.41 4.84
C ALA A 44 3.56 -13.49 4.96
N PHE A 45 2.29 -13.08 4.93
CA PHE A 45 1.15 -14.01 4.94
C PHE A 45 1.18 -14.95 3.73
N PHE A 46 1.50 -14.43 2.54
CA PHE A 46 1.60 -15.25 1.34
C PHE A 46 2.75 -16.25 1.40
N VAL A 47 3.92 -15.85 1.92
CA VAL A 47 5.06 -16.74 2.12
C VAL A 47 4.68 -17.86 3.11
N LEU A 48 4.07 -17.52 4.25
CA LEU A 48 3.61 -18.50 5.23
C LEU A 48 2.53 -19.45 4.67
N TYR A 49 1.58 -18.92 3.90
CA TYR A 49 0.53 -19.71 3.26
C TYR A 49 1.11 -20.67 2.20
N ASN A 50 2.08 -20.22 1.40
CA ASN A 50 2.75 -21.12 0.45
C ASN A 50 3.64 -22.16 1.14
N MET A 51 4.23 -21.84 2.31
CA MET A 51 4.99 -22.81 3.10
C MET A 51 4.10 -23.84 3.81
N GLN A 52 2.85 -23.51 4.11
CA GLN A 52 1.88 -24.47 4.67
C GLN A 52 1.14 -25.30 3.59
N GLY A 53 1.18 -24.86 2.33
CA GLY A 53 0.53 -25.53 1.20
C GLY A 53 1.46 -26.34 0.28
N ALA A 54 2.77 -26.38 0.58
CA ALA A 54 3.77 -27.22 -0.08
C ALA A 54 4.10 -28.43 0.80
#